data_AF-A0A245ZGB0-F1
#
_entry.id   AF-A0A245ZGB0-F1
#
_cell.length_a   1.000
_cell.length_b   1.000
_cell.length_c   1.000
_cell.angle_alpha   90.00
_cell.angle_beta   90.00
_cell.angle_gamma   90.00
#
_symmetry.space_group_name_H-M   'P 1'
#
loop_
_entity.id
_entity.type
_entity.pdbx_description
1 polymer ?
#
loop_
_entity_poly.entity_id
_entity_poly.type
_entity_poly.pdbx_seq_one_letter_code
_entity_poly.pdbx_strand_id
1 'polypeptide(L)' 'MTNGVGRRSLCSSRPPAAARQVMLRLDPDVIEKFREGGPGWQARMNEALQKAVGL' A
#
# COMPACT_ATOMS: atom_id res chain seq x y z
N MET A 1 38.12 -14.99 -20.11
CA MET A 1 37.17 -15.88 -19.41
C MET A 1 36.22 -15.03 -18.57
N THR A 2 34.93 -15.29 -18.70
CA THR A 2 33.78 -14.53 -18.19
C THR A 2 33.61 -14.61 -16.68
N ASN A 3 33.15 -13.55 -16.00
CA ASN A 3 32.31 -13.76 -14.81
C ASN A 3 31.31 -12.61 -14.52
N GLY A 4 30.05 -12.88 -14.87
CA GLY A 4 28.92 -12.72 -13.96
C GLY A 4 28.43 -11.31 -13.62
N VAL A 5 27.75 -10.64 -14.55
CA VAL A 5 26.78 -9.58 -14.20
C VAL A 5 25.60 -10.24 -13.48
N GLY A 6 25.55 -10.12 -12.15
CA GLY A 6 24.41 -10.52 -11.34
C GLY A 6 23.16 -9.72 -11.73
N ARG A 7 22.24 -10.35 -12.47
CA ARG A 7 20.89 -9.86 -12.73
C ARG A 7 20.14 -9.75 -11.39
N ARG A 8 20.14 -8.58 -10.78
CA ARG A 8 19.15 -8.23 -9.75
C ARG A 8 17.80 -8.10 -10.45
N SER A 9 16.91 -9.05 -10.17
CA SER A 9 15.53 -9.08 -10.66
C SER A 9 14.81 -7.76 -10.36
N LEU A 10 14.62 -6.96 -11.40
CA LEU A 10 13.68 -5.84 -11.44
C LEU A 10 12.29 -6.41 -11.72
N CYS A 11 11.63 -6.97 -10.71
CA CYS A 11 10.28 -7.52 -10.85
C CYS A 11 9.34 -7.01 -9.75
N SER A 12 9.02 -5.72 -9.82
CA SER A 12 7.61 -5.30 -9.75
C SER A 12 7.50 -4.05 -10.62
N SER A 13 7.31 -4.28 -11.92
CA SER A 13 7.17 -3.22 -12.92
C SER A 13 5.77 -2.60 -12.90
N ARG A 14 5.16 -2.47 -11.72
CA ARG A 14 4.02 -1.58 -11.51
C ARG A 14 4.55 -0.44 -10.64
N PRO A 15 4.75 0.78 -11.16
CA PRO A 15 4.91 1.92 -10.27
C PRO A 15 3.73 1.86 -9.29
N PRO A 16 3.96 1.94 -7.95
CA PRO A 16 2.86 1.91 -7.01
C PRO A 16 1.86 2.95 -7.49
N ALA A 17 0.64 2.51 -7.82
CA ALA A 17 -0.42 3.40 -8.30
C ALA A 17 -0.38 4.63 -7.41
N ALA A 18 -0.20 5.82 -8.02
CA ALA A 18 0.28 7.00 -7.32
C ALA A 18 -0.65 7.37 -6.15
N ALA A 19 -0.40 6.77 -4.98
CA ALA A 19 -1.16 7.01 -3.78
C ALA A 19 -0.77 8.41 -3.34
N ARG A 20 -1.74 9.33 -3.38
CA ARG A 20 -1.49 10.69 -2.94
C ARG A 20 -1.50 10.72 -1.43
N GLN A 21 -0.37 11.09 -0.84
CA GLN A 21 -0.34 11.40 0.59
C GLN A 21 -1.14 12.67 0.83
N VAL A 22 -2.17 12.58 1.66
CA VAL A 22 -3.04 13.70 2.05
C VAL A 22 -3.10 13.78 3.57
N MET A 23 -3.27 15.00 4.09
CA MET A 23 -3.54 15.22 5.51
C MET A 23 -5.05 15.09 5.74
N LEU A 24 -5.50 13.87 6.04
CA LEU A 24 -6.89 13.57 6.41
C LEU A 24 -6.96 13.30 7.92
N ARG A 25 -7.98 13.86 8.59
CA ARG A 25 -8.29 13.55 9.98
C ARG A 25 -9.30 12.41 10.01
N LEU A 26 -8.88 11.27 10.54
CA LEU A 26 -9.72 10.11 10.80
C LEU A 26 -9.91 9.97 12.31
N ASP A 27 -11.00 9.31 12.68
CA ASP A 27 -11.26 8.95 14.06
C ASP A 27 -10.20 7.94 14.57
N PRO A 28 -9.68 8.12 15.81
CA PRO A 28 -8.63 7.24 16.35
C PRO A 28 -9.09 5.79 16.50
N ASP A 29 -10.35 5.53 16.87
CA ASP A 29 -10.84 4.16 17.03
C ASP A 29 -10.86 3.42 15.69
N VAL A 30 -11.19 4.13 14.61
CA VAL A 30 -11.14 3.58 13.24
C VAL A 30 -9.70 3.19 12.89
N ILE A 31 -8.73 4.07 13.14
CA ILE A 31 -7.32 3.79 12.85
C ILE A 31 -6.84 2.56 13.63
N GLU A 32 -7.13 2.50 14.93
CA GLU A 32 -6.72 1.38 15.77
C GLU A 32 -7.35 0.06 15.30
N LYS A 33 -8.65 0.05 14.96
CA LYS A 33 -9.32 -1.15 14.39
C LYS A 33 -8.62 -1.69 13.14
N PHE A 34 -8.16 -0.82 12.25
CA PHE A 34 -7.43 -1.25 11.07
C PHE A 34 -6.00 -1.71 11.42
N ARG A 35 -5.32 -1.04 12.34
CA ARG A 35 -3.97 -1.41 12.81
C ARG A 35 -3.94 -2.75 13.54
N GLU A 36 -4.98 -3.08 14.31
CA GLU A 36 -5.16 -4.40 14.96
C GLU A 36 -5.13 -5.55 13.93
N GLY A 37 -5.54 -5.28 12.69
CA GLY A 37 -5.49 -6.23 11.58
C GLY A 37 -4.07 -6.57 11.06
N GLY A 38 -3.02 -5.92 11.57
CA GLY A 38 -1.63 -6.21 11.25
C GLY A 38 -1.07 -5.43 10.04
N PRO A 39 0.08 -5.87 9.49
CA PRO A 39 0.76 -5.17 8.41
C PRO A 39 -0.12 -5.03 7.16
N GLY A 40 -0.02 -3.88 6.48
CA GLY A 40 -0.84 -3.56 5.32
C GLY A 40 -2.21 -2.95 5.63
N TRP A 41 -2.48 -2.57 6.89
CA TRP A 41 -3.73 -1.93 7.30
C TRP A 41 -4.11 -0.70 6.44
N GLN A 42 -3.13 0.10 6.00
CA GLN A 42 -3.39 1.25 5.11
C GLN A 42 -3.95 0.83 3.75
N ALA A 43 -3.47 -0.27 3.18
CA ALA A 43 -3.98 -0.80 1.91
C ALA A 43 -5.42 -1.30 2.08
N ARG A 44 -5.71 -1.99 3.19
CA ARG A 44 -7.08 -2.45 3.52
C ARG A 44 -8.04 -1.28 3.76
N MET A 45 -7.57 -0.23 4.43
CA MET A 45 -8.35 1.01 4.57
C MET A 45 -8.65 1.64 3.21
N ASN A 46 -7.66 1.70 2.32
CA ASN A 46 -7.85 2.23 0.98
C ASN A 46 -8.84 1.39 0.16
N GLU A 47 -8.86 0.06 0.32
CA GLU A 47 -9.88 -0.82 -0.30
C GLU A 47 -11.28 -0.58 0.29
N ALA A 48 -11.39 -0.39 1.61
CA ALA A 48 -12.67 -0.07 2.25
C ALA A 48 -13.22 1.28 1.78
N LEU A 49 -12.34 2.28 1.63
CA LEU A 49 -12.70 3.60 1.11
C LEU A 49 -13.15 3.52 -0.35
N GLN A 50 -12.44 2.77 -1.21
CA GLN A 50 -12.85 2.54 -2.60
C GLN A 50 -14.26 1.95 -2.68
N LYS A 51 -14.53 0.89 -1.92
CA LYS A 51 -15.86 0.27 -1.86
C LYS A 51 -16.94 1.24 -1.39
N ALA A 52 -16.62 2.09 -0.41
CA ALA A 52 -17.57 3.08 0.11
C ALA A 52 -17.94 4.16 -0.91
N VAL A 53 -17.02 4.50 -1.83
CA VAL A 53 -17.28 5.47 -2.91
C VAL A 53 -17.68 4.82 -4.24
N GLY A 54 -17.74 3.49 -4.31
CA GLY A 54 -18.12 2.73 -5.50
C GLY A 54 -17.02 2.57 -6.56
N LEU A 55 -15.75 2.57 -6.16
CA LEU A 55 -14.58 2.29 -7.00
C LEU A 55 -14.19 0.80 -6.96
#